data_AF-A0A1H7WDS2-F1
#
_entry.id   AF-A0A1H7WDS2-F1
#
_cell.length_a   1.000
_cell.length_b   1.000
_cell.length_c   1.000
_cell.angle_alpha   90.00
_cell.angle_beta   90.00
_cell.angle_gamma   90.00
#
_symmetry.space_group_name_H-M   'P 1'
#
loop_
_entity.id
_entity.type
_entity.pdbx_description
1 polymer ?
#
loop_
_entity_poly.entity_id
_entity_poly.type
_entity_poly.pdbx_seq_one_letter_code
_entity_poly.pdbx_strand_id
1 'polypeptide(L)'
;MKEITIGNLKHLFILFFIFLYNLSCSQQIYIDTKKPNKPLFKAFPVHENDKQSSDLLKVFMIQEGKESQTPLLGTHYKVQDTLFFGPQFELGDGLSFNAHFYYKNDTVKSLYKTPPVNFNISNEISIKEAFPRSNKIPKNILTFYIEFSDPMMEDESAFRYVNLYDENKQMIPHVWLNKGRWINDKILMLMIHPGRVKSGISYYDNLGDVFYVGKKYYLEVTDKVKTLYINSKVKPFTKEFEIIEPTASCPEILRDSINPPKKNTREKLKIVFDKPMDLYSILGGISINIYKTDIIVEGKLLPGSEDTEWYFVPDKPWTENKYSLIFNKYVSDACGNGLIKSFETTKIKKSYTKDIVKKINFRTD
;
A
#
# COMPACT_ATOMS: atom_id res chain seq x y z
N MET A 1 46.56 12.75 69.25
CA MET A 1 45.09 12.59 69.30
C MET A 1 44.48 13.95 69.56
N LYS A 2 43.89 14.59 68.55
CA LYS A 2 43.00 15.75 68.76
C LYS A 2 41.59 15.17 68.81
N GLU A 3 40.98 15.19 69.99
CA GLU A 3 39.60 14.78 70.18
C GLU A 3 38.69 15.66 69.32
N ILE A 4 38.04 15.03 68.34
CA ILE A 4 36.96 15.66 67.60
C ILE A 4 35.79 15.74 68.59
N THR A 5 35.55 16.93 69.12
CA THR A 5 34.43 17.20 70.01
C THR A 5 33.11 16.94 69.26
N ILE A 6 32.15 16.32 69.96
CA ILE A 6 30.86 15.83 69.42
C ILE A 6 30.06 16.92 68.65
N GLY A 7 30.33 18.21 68.89
CA GLY A 7 29.75 19.32 68.12
C GLY A 7 30.18 19.36 66.65
N ASN A 8 31.43 19.03 66.32
CA ASN A 8 31.93 19.02 64.94
C ASN A 8 31.38 17.85 64.12
N LEU A 9 31.04 16.74 64.78
CA LEU A 9 30.45 15.58 64.11
C LEU A 9 29.00 15.86 63.67
N LYS A 10 28.23 16.64 64.44
CA LYS A 10 26.86 17.05 64.05
C LYS A 10 26.86 17.99 62.84
N HIS A 11 27.78 18.95 62.76
CA HIS A 11 27.87 19.84 61.60
C HIS A 11 28.36 19.11 60.34
N LEU A 12 29.28 18.15 60.48
CA LEU A 12 29.71 17.31 59.36
C LEU A 12 28.58 16.38 58.88
N PHE A 13 27.78 15.82 59.79
CA PHE A 13 26.60 15.00 59.44
C PHE A 13 25.51 15.82 58.74
N ILE A 14 25.25 17.06 59.20
CA ILE A 14 24.26 17.95 58.57
C ILE A 14 24.72 18.38 57.17
N LEU A 15 26.01 18.71 56.99
CA LEU A 15 26.58 19.02 55.67
C LEU A 15 26.54 17.82 54.72
N PHE A 16 26.81 16.60 55.21
CA PHE A 16 26.73 15.38 54.40
C PHE A 16 25.29 15.00 54.04
N PHE A 17 24.32 15.24 54.93
CA PHE A 17 22.89 15.04 54.64
C PHE A 17 22.35 16.07 53.65
N ILE A 18 22.79 17.33 53.70
CA ILE A 18 22.45 18.36 52.72
C ILE A 18 23.11 18.06 51.36
N PHE A 19 24.30 17.45 51.34
CA PHE A 19 24.97 17.04 50.10
C PHE A 19 24.30 15.79 49.47
N LEU A 20 23.82 14.85 50.29
CA LEU A 20 23.08 13.67 49.81
C LEU A 20 21.63 13.98 49.40
N TYR A 21 20.99 15.00 49.99
CA TYR A 21 19.68 15.50 49.52
C TYR A 21 19.74 16.28 48.20
N ASN A 22 20.95 16.65 47.75
CA ASN A 22 21.19 17.33 46.48
C ASN A 22 21.77 16.41 45.39
N LEU A 23 21.61 15.08 45.52
CA LEU A 23 21.62 14.22 44.33
C LEU A 23 20.37 14.55 43.50
N SER A 24 20.46 15.66 42.77
CA SER A 24 19.53 16.02 41.72
C SER A 24 19.57 14.91 40.69
N CYS A 25 18.52 14.09 40.63
CA CYS A 25 18.35 13.10 39.57
C CYS A 25 18.30 13.87 38.24
N SER A 26 19.39 13.81 37.45
CA SER A 26 19.50 14.53 36.19
C SER A 26 18.42 14.04 35.22
N GLN A 27 17.80 14.96 34.47
CA GLN A 27 16.87 14.60 33.39
C GLN A 27 17.60 13.77 32.34
N GLN A 28 16.97 12.68 31.90
CA GLN A 28 17.53 11.75 30.93
C GLN A 28 16.47 11.32 29.90
N ILE A 29 16.96 10.97 28.71
CA ILE A 29 16.17 10.28 27.69
C ILE A 29 16.81 8.91 27.46
N TYR A 30 16.03 7.85 27.66
CA TYR A 30 16.37 6.49 27.27
C TYR A 30 15.53 6.07 26.07
N ILE A 31 16.10 5.32 25.15
CA ILE A 31 15.41 4.87 23.93
C ILE A 31 15.43 3.34 23.91
N ASP A 32 14.25 2.74 23.96
CA ASP A 32 14.08 1.30 23.84
C ASP A 32 14.07 0.91 22.35
N THR A 33 15.09 0.15 21.95
CA THR A 33 15.37 -0.19 20.55
C THR A 33 15.03 -1.63 20.19
N LYS A 34 14.28 -2.36 21.04
CA LYS A 34 13.85 -3.75 20.76
C LYS A 34 13.15 -3.89 19.40
N LYS A 35 12.44 -2.85 18.95
CA LYS A 35 11.95 -2.68 17.58
C LYS A 35 12.57 -1.40 17.02
N PRO A 36 13.68 -1.47 16.29
CA PRO A 36 14.48 -0.29 16.01
C PRO A 36 13.80 0.69 15.04
N ASN A 37 12.88 0.22 14.18
CA ASN A 37 12.03 1.09 13.36
C ASN A 37 10.76 1.55 14.11
N LYS A 38 10.53 1.07 15.34
CA LYS A 38 9.42 1.51 16.18
C LYS A 38 9.89 1.70 17.63
N PRO A 39 10.87 2.60 17.86
CA PRO A 39 11.47 2.79 19.17
C PRO A 39 10.48 3.39 20.16
N LEU A 40 10.71 3.13 21.45
CA LEU A 40 9.95 3.78 22.53
C LEU A 40 10.88 4.72 23.29
N PHE A 41 10.62 6.02 23.17
CA PHE A 41 11.38 7.07 23.86
C PHE A 41 10.83 7.24 25.27
N LYS A 42 11.71 7.25 26.26
CA LYS A 42 11.40 7.35 27.69
C LYS A 42 12.15 8.55 28.27
N ALA A 43 11.44 9.52 28.81
CA ALA A 43 12.03 10.69 29.45
C ALA A 43 11.67 10.73 30.93
N PHE A 44 12.66 10.89 31.79
CA PHE A 44 12.50 10.89 33.24
C PHE A 44 13.62 11.68 33.93
N PRO A 45 13.42 12.13 35.18
CA PRO A 45 12.15 12.16 35.90
C PRO A 45 11.28 13.37 35.51
N VAL A 46 9.95 13.22 35.56
CA VAL A 46 8.94 14.26 35.27
C VAL A 46 8.06 14.49 36.49
N HIS A 47 8.22 15.64 37.14
CA HIS A 47 7.49 15.97 38.37
C HIS A 47 6.34 16.98 38.19
N GLU A 48 6.22 17.66 37.04
CA GLU A 48 5.14 18.63 36.78
C GLU A 48 3.83 17.96 36.35
N ASN A 49 2.71 18.46 36.87
CA ASN A 49 1.34 18.04 36.53
C ASN A 49 0.61 18.99 35.57
N ASP A 50 1.19 20.15 35.23
CA ASP A 50 0.49 21.22 34.50
C ASP A 50 0.80 21.28 32.99
N LYS A 51 1.78 20.50 32.50
CA LYS A 51 2.13 20.44 31.07
C LYS A 51 1.67 19.14 30.43
N GLN A 52 1.07 19.24 29.25
CA GLN A 52 0.68 18.08 28.46
C GLN A 52 1.94 17.27 28.10
N SER A 53 1.84 15.95 28.19
CA SER A 53 2.93 15.02 27.88
C SER A 53 3.54 15.23 26.48
N SER A 54 2.72 15.66 25.52
CA SER A 54 3.13 16.00 24.14
C SER A 54 4.01 17.25 24.04
N ASP A 55 3.98 18.13 25.04
CA ASP A 55 4.81 19.34 25.06
C ASP A 55 6.18 19.12 25.68
N LEU A 56 6.31 18.09 26.51
CA LEU A 56 7.53 17.78 27.24
C LEU A 56 8.49 16.91 26.42
N LEU A 57 8.00 15.88 25.71
CA LEU A 57 8.85 14.99 24.90
C LEU A 57 8.45 15.06 23.43
N LYS A 58 9.33 15.59 22.59
CA LYS A 58 9.13 15.73 21.14
C LYS A 58 10.26 15.05 20.39
N VAL A 59 9.97 14.41 19.27
CA VAL A 59 10.99 13.77 18.44
C VAL A 59 10.95 14.39 17.05
N PHE A 60 12.09 14.82 16.55
CA PHE A 60 12.23 15.50 15.26
C PHE A 60 13.08 14.66 14.32
N MET A 61 12.72 14.62 13.04
CA MET A 61 13.53 13.96 12.02
C MET A 61 14.70 14.87 11.64
N ILE A 62 15.86 14.29 11.40
CA ILE A 62 17.04 14.99 10.90
C ILE A 62 17.25 14.63 9.45
N GLN A 63 17.25 15.62 8.57
CA GLN A 63 17.55 15.48 7.15
C GLN A 63 18.66 16.46 6.78
N GLU A 64 19.73 15.97 6.16
CA GLU A 64 20.90 16.79 5.77
C GLU A 64 21.48 17.63 6.93
N GLY A 65 21.46 17.06 8.15
CA GLY A 65 21.95 17.73 9.35
C GLY A 65 21.01 18.78 9.94
N LYS A 66 19.81 18.97 9.39
CA LYS A 66 18.79 19.90 9.90
C LYS A 66 17.62 19.14 10.50
N GLU A 67 17.17 19.58 11.68
CA GLU A 67 15.94 19.06 12.31
C GLU A 67 14.69 19.56 11.57
N SER A 68 13.68 18.71 11.48
CA SER A 68 12.35 19.08 10.98
C SER A 68 11.70 20.12 11.88
N GLN A 69 10.87 21.01 11.31
CA GLN A 69 10.14 22.01 12.10
C GLN A 69 9.00 21.38 12.92
N THR A 70 8.41 20.31 12.39
CA THR A 70 7.30 19.60 13.03
C THR A 70 7.84 18.32 13.68
N PRO A 71 7.47 18.02 14.93
CA PRO A 71 7.81 16.75 15.56
C PRO A 71 7.00 15.61 14.93
N LEU A 72 7.51 14.39 15.08
CA LEU A 72 6.82 13.18 14.67
C LEU A 72 5.48 13.04 15.38
N LEU A 73 4.47 12.59 14.64
CA LEU A 73 3.19 12.15 15.21
C LEU A 73 3.39 10.85 15.98
N GLY A 74 2.70 10.71 17.09
CA GLY A 74 2.80 9.54 17.93
C GLY A 74 1.93 9.61 19.16
N THR A 75 2.05 8.57 19.99
CA THR A 75 1.29 8.43 21.23
C THR A 75 2.16 8.79 22.41
N HIS A 76 1.67 9.68 23.26
CA HIS A 76 2.28 10.02 24.54
C HIS A 76 1.50 9.41 25.69
N TYR A 77 2.20 8.92 26.70
CA TYR A 77 1.59 8.53 27.97
C TYR A 77 2.61 8.67 29.11
N LYS A 78 2.12 8.89 30.33
CA LYS A 78 2.95 9.05 31.53
C LYS A 78 2.65 7.91 32.50
N VAL A 79 3.69 7.30 33.06
CA VAL A 79 3.59 6.34 34.17
C VAL A 79 4.53 6.80 35.26
N GLN A 80 3.99 7.14 36.43
CA GLN A 80 4.74 7.71 37.55
C GLN A 80 5.54 8.95 37.13
N ASP A 81 6.87 8.91 37.19
CA ASP A 81 7.79 9.99 36.84
C ASP A 81 8.35 9.85 35.41
N THR A 82 7.88 8.88 34.62
CA THR A 82 8.41 8.61 33.29
C THR A 82 7.37 8.93 32.21
N LEU A 83 7.79 9.74 31.25
CA LEU A 83 7.05 10.08 30.05
C LEU A 83 7.49 9.19 28.89
N PHE A 84 6.53 8.65 28.15
CA PHE A 84 6.74 7.78 27.01
C PHE A 84 6.25 8.45 25.73
N PHE A 85 7.00 8.28 24.66
CA PHE A 85 6.58 8.61 23.30
C PHE A 85 6.90 7.46 22.35
N GLY A 86 5.89 7.03 21.59
CA GLY A 86 6.05 6.07 20.49
C GLY A 86 5.56 6.68 19.18
N PRO A 87 6.34 6.60 18.08
CA PRO A 87 5.92 7.15 16.80
C PRO A 87 4.71 6.39 16.25
N GLN A 88 3.82 7.11 15.56
CA GLN A 88 2.60 6.55 14.97
C GLN A 88 2.93 5.55 13.85
N PHE A 89 3.94 5.87 13.03
CA PHE A 89 4.43 5.05 11.93
C PHE A 89 5.81 4.49 12.21
N GLU A 90 6.18 3.42 11.50
CA GLU A 90 7.55 2.92 11.53
C GLU A 90 8.50 3.94 10.90
N LEU A 91 9.64 4.15 11.54
CA LEU A 91 10.71 5.01 11.08
C LEU A 91 11.50 4.27 9.99
N GLY A 92 11.78 4.91 8.86
CA GLY A 92 12.57 4.31 7.78
C GLY A 92 14.01 3.98 8.20
N ASP A 93 14.64 3.04 7.48
CA ASP A 93 16.04 2.67 7.70
C ASP A 93 17.01 3.81 7.35
N GLY A 94 18.13 3.87 8.07
CA GLY A 94 19.20 4.87 7.89
C GLY A 94 18.82 6.32 8.26
N LEU A 95 17.65 6.54 8.84
CA LEU A 95 17.19 7.86 9.27
C LEU A 95 17.74 8.22 10.65
N SER A 96 17.88 9.53 10.88
CA SER A 96 18.34 10.11 12.14
C SER A 96 17.25 10.97 12.75
N PHE A 97 17.15 10.96 14.08
CA PHE A 97 16.12 11.67 14.84
C PHE A 97 16.70 12.28 16.10
N ASN A 98 16.23 13.46 16.49
CA ASN A 98 16.54 14.05 17.79
C ASN A 98 15.29 14.04 18.68
N ALA A 99 15.40 13.36 19.82
CA ALA A 99 14.43 13.45 20.89
C ALA A 99 14.79 14.63 21.79
N HIS A 100 13.84 15.53 22.01
CA HIS A 100 13.95 16.67 22.90
C HIS A 100 13.03 16.44 24.10
N PHE A 101 13.60 16.50 25.29
CA PHE A 101 12.88 16.53 26.54
C PHE A 101 13.01 17.92 27.17
N TYR A 102 11.93 18.68 27.12
CA TYR A 102 11.82 20.03 27.67
C TYR A 102 11.40 19.93 29.13
N TYR A 103 12.25 20.40 30.05
CA TYR A 103 11.94 20.40 31.47
C TYR A 103 12.40 21.70 32.11
N LYS A 104 11.46 22.46 32.67
CA LYS A 104 11.68 23.83 33.16
C LYS A 104 12.38 24.69 32.08
N ASN A 105 13.63 25.09 32.32
CA ASN A 105 14.43 25.90 31.41
C ASN A 105 15.51 25.09 30.67
N ASP A 106 15.59 23.78 30.93
CA ASP A 106 16.58 22.89 30.33
C ASP A 106 15.93 22.04 29.24
N THR A 107 16.73 21.73 28.22
CA THR A 107 16.35 20.78 27.17
C THR A 107 17.39 19.70 27.07
N VAL A 108 16.98 18.47 27.38
CA VAL A 108 17.81 17.28 27.15
C VAL A 108 17.56 16.81 25.73
N LYS A 109 18.65 16.58 24.98
CA LYS A 109 18.57 16.04 23.62
C LYS A 109 19.18 14.64 23.58
N SER A 110 18.58 13.74 22.80
CA SER A 110 19.12 12.42 22.52
C SER A 110 18.99 12.09 21.04
N LEU A 111 20.11 11.74 20.41
CA LEU A 111 20.16 11.35 19.01
C LEU A 111 19.81 9.87 18.89
N TYR A 112 18.87 9.55 18.01
CA TYR A 112 18.52 8.21 17.62
C TYR A 112 18.79 7.99 16.14
N LYS A 113 19.40 6.86 15.80
CA LYS A 113 19.55 6.41 14.40
C LYS A 113 18.88 5.06 14.26
N THR A 114 18.03 4.93 13.26
CA THR A 114 17.50 3.62 12.86
C THR A 114 18.63 2.77 12.29
N PRO A 115 18.43 1.44 12.17
CA PRO A 115 19.44 0.57 11.59
C PRO A 115 19.84 1.09 10.20
N PRO A 116 21.12 0.99 9.82
CA PRO A 116 21.54 1.40 8.49
C PRO A 116 20.73 0.64 7.45
N VAL A 117 20.43 1.30 6.32
CA VAL A 117 19.87 0.61 5.15
C VAL A 117 20.78 -0.57 4.83
N ASN A 118 20.24 -1.79 4.93
CA ASN A 118 21.02 -2.98 4.61
C ASN A 118 21.12 -3.12 3.09
N PHE A 119 22.14 -2.48 2.52
CA PHE A 119 22.45 -2.57 1.10
C PHE A 119 22.86 -3.98 0.65
N ASN A 120 23.16 -4.92 1.55
CA ASN A 120 23.63 -6.27 1.19
C ASN A 120 22.51 -7.28 0.95
N ILE A 121 21.25 -6.88 0.99
CA ILE A 121 20.14 -7.72 0.54
C ILE A 121 20.02 -7.59 -0.98
N SER A 122 20.77 -8.42 -1.71
CA SER A 122 20.52 -8.64 -3.14
C SER A 122 19.32 -9.56 -3.29
N ASN A 123 18.12 -8.99 -3.31
CA ASN A 123 16.93 -9.74 -3.66
C ASN A 123 16.73 -9.71 -5.18
N GLU A 124 16.62 -10.90 -5.77
CA GLU A 124 16.02 -11.05 -7.09
C GLU A 124 14.50 -10.85 -6.92
N ILE A 125 13.98 -9.77 -7.51
CA ILE A 125 12.53 -9.50 -7.53
C ILE A 125 11.94 -10.24 -8.71
N SER A 126 10.96 -11.10 -8.46
CA SER A 126 10.27 -11.85 -9.51
C SER A 126 8.92 -11.19 -9.84
N ILE A 127 8.40 -11.46 -11.04
CA ILE A 127 7.02 -11.15 -11.36
C ILE A 127 6.14 -12.25 -10.75
N LYS A 128 5.26 -11.86 -9.83
CA LYS A 128 4.27 -12.77 -9.25
C LYS A 128 3.19 -13.12 -10.26
N GLU A 129 2.71 -12.12 -10.98
CA GLU A 129 1.64 -12.28 -11.94
C GLU A 129 1.61 -11.15 -12.97
N ALA A 130 1.13 -11.46 -14.17
CA ALA A 130 0.86 -10.47 -15.21
C ALA A 130 -0.58 -10.62 -15.74
N PHE A 131 -1.33 -9.53 -15.68
CA PHE A 131 -2.74 -9.46 -16.06
C PHE A 131 -2.91 -8.83 -17.45
N PRO A 132 -3.87 -9.29 -18.28
CA PRO A 132 -4.78 -10.42 -18.03
C PRO A 132 -4.04 -11.74 -17.83
N ARG A 133 -4.52 -12.60 -16.94
CA ARG A 133 -3.85 -13.89 -16.66
C ARG A 133 -4.05 -14.88 -17.78
N SER A 134 -5.20 -14.81 -18.45
CA SER A 134 -5.45 -15.61 -19.66
C SER A 134 -4.40 -15.35 -20.72
N ASN A 135 -3.99 -16.41 -21.42
CA ASN A 135 -3.13 -16.30 -22.60
C ASN A 135 -3.94 -16.07 -23.89
N LYS A 136 -5.26 -15.83 -23.79
CA LYS A 136 -6.12 -15.42 -24.90
C LYS A 136 -6.67 -14.04 -24.61
N ILE A 137 -6.14 -13.03 -25.30
CA ILE A 137 -6.43 -11.63 -25.03
C ILE A 137 -7.22 -11.02 -26.19
N PRO A 138 -8.37 -10.38 -25.95
CA PRO A 138 -9.11 -9.72 -27.01
C PRO A 138 -8.29 -8.60 -27.68
N LYS A 139 -8.44 -8.44 -28.99
CA LYS A 139 -7.75 -7.41 -29.79
C LYS A 139 -7.87 -6.00 -29.19
N ASN A 140 -9.00 -5.68 -28.55
CA ASN A 140 -9.29 -4.37 -27.97
C ASN A 140 -8.98 -4.24 -26.47
N ILE A 141 -8.07 -5.08 -25.95
CA ILE A 141 -7.51 -4.93 -24.59
C ILE A 141 -7.00 -3.51 -24.35
N LEU A 142 -7.26 -2.94 -23.17
CA LEU A 142 -6.88 -1.56 -22.86
C LEU A 142 -5.69 -1.47 -21.90
N THR A 143 -5.56 -2.44 -21.00
CA THR A 143 -4.65 -2.34 -19.86
C THR A 143 -3.97 -3.67 -19.57
N PHE A 144 -2.71 -3.59 -19.18
CA PHE A 144 -1.92 -4.67 -18.60
C PHE A 144 -1.51 -4.31 -17.18
N TYR A 145 -1.34 -5.32 -16.33
CA TYR A 145 -0.83 -5.15 -14.97
C TYR A 145 0.33 -6.11 -14.71
N ILE A 146 1.31 -5.65 -13.95
CA ILE A 146 2.46 -6.46 -13.53
C ILE A 146 2.53 -6.38 -12.00
N GLU A 147 2.35 -7.51 -11.34
CA GLU A 147 2.53 -7.65 -9.89
C GLU A 147 3.94 -8.17 -9.58
N PHE A 148 4.71 -7.39 -8.83
CA PHE A 148 6.06 -7.73 -8.39
C PHE A 148 6.03 -8.48 -7.04
N SER A 149 7.04 -9.32 -6.79
CA SER A 149 7.15 -10.05 -5.52
C SER A 149 7.34 -9.15 -4.31
N ASP A 150 8.00 -8.00 -4.53
CA ASP A 150 8.49 -7.07 -3.52
C ASP A 150 8.11 -5.62 -3.89
N PRO A 151 8.07 -4.69 -2.91
CA PRO A 151 7.87 -3.28 -3.18
C PRO A 151 8.89 -2.71 -4.17
N MET A 152 8.39 -1.90 -5.10
CA MET A 152 9.13 -1.28 -6.19
C MET A 152 9.22 0.23 -5.99
N MET A 153 10.11 0.88 -6.74
CA MET A 153 10.05 2.34 -6.84
C MET A 153 8.91 2.72 -7.79
N GLU A 154 8.01 3.60 -7.34
CA GLU A 154 6.85 4.07 -8.11
C GLU A 154 7.25 5.04 -9.24
N ASP A 155 8.02 4.55 -10.22
CA ASP A 155 8.51 5.31 -11.36
C ASP A 155 7.46 5.37 -12.48
N GLU A 156 6.95 6.57 -12.78
CA GLU A 156 6.01 6.79 -13.89
C GLU A 156 6.60 6.43 -15.26
N SER A 157 7.93 6.39 -15.39
CA SER A 157 8.64 6.02 -16.62
C SER A 157 8.87 4.51 -16.79
N ALA A 158 8.39 3.68 -15.85
CA ALA A 158 8.58 2.22 -15.88
C ALA A 158 8.07 1.54 -17.16
N PHE A 159 7.10 2.13 -17.86
CA PHE A 159 6.60 1.65 -19.16
C PHE A 159 7.70 1.49 -20.22
N ARG A 160 8.82 2.21 -20.11
CA ARG A 160 9.97 2.13 -21.04
C ARG A 160 10.73 0.81 -20.94
N TYR A 161 10.51 0.08 -19.84
CA TYR A 161 11.19 -1.18 -19.52
C TYR A 161 10.28 -2.39 -19.70
N VAL A 162 9.09 -2.15 -20.24
CA VAL A 162 8.11 -3.17 -20.59
C VAL A 162 7.91 -3.13 -22.09
N ASN A 163 8.33 -4.17 -22.78
CA ASN A 163 8.32 -4.24 -24.24
C ASN A 163 7.22 -5.19 -24.70
N LEU A 164 6.70 -4.93 -25.90
CA LEU A 164 5.79 -5.84 -26.58
C LEU A 164 6.44 -6.27 -27.89
N TYR A 165 6.46 -7.58 -28.15
CA TYR A 165 6.98 -8.16 -29.39
C TYR A 165 5.89 -8.95 -30.11
N ASP A 166 5.95 -8.96 -31.44
CA ASP A 166 5.10 -9.78 -32.30
C ASP A 166 5.56 -11.25 -32.38
N GLU A 167 4.87 -12.04 -33.21
CA GLU A 167 5.17 -13.46 -33.45
C GLU A 167 6.57 -13.69 -34.06
N ASN A 168 7.11 -12.68 -34.77
CA ASN A 168 8.42 -12.68 -35.39
C ASN A 168 9.51 -12.12 -34.48
N LYS A 169 9.19 -11.84 -33.20
CA LYS A 169 10.07 -11.22 -32.21
C LYS A 169 10.51 -9.80 -32.58
N GLN A 170 9.75 -9.10 -33.42
CA GLN A 170 9.95 -7.69 -33.68
C GLN A 170 9.25 -6.85 -32.61
N MET A 171 9.96 -5.86 -32.09
CA MET A 171 9.42 -4.96 -31.07
C MET A 171 8.35 -4.05 -31.69
N ILE A 172 7.21 -3.95 -31.03
CA ILE A 172 6.10 -3.08 -31.43
C ILE A 172 6.32 -1.70 -30.79
N PRO A 173 6.52 -0.65 -31.60
CA PRO A 173 6.80 0.69 -31.07
C PRO A 173 5.51 1.37 -30.58
N HIS A 174 5.67 2.30 -29.63
CA HIS A 174 4.63 3.23 -29.17
C HIS A 174 3.31 2.56 -28.72
N VAL A 175 3.40 1.45 -27.99
CA VAL A 175 2.24 0.71 -27.46
C VAL A 175 1.61 1.44 -26.28
N TRP A 176 2.41 1.91 -25.33
CA TRP A 176 1.94 2.43 -24.05
C TRP A 176 1.55 3.91 -24.12
N LEU A 177 0.69 4.36 -23.20
CA LEU A 177 0.30 5.76 -22.98
C LEU A 177 1.46 6.67 -22.47
N ASN A 178 2.72 6.28 -22.70
CA ASN A 178 3.92 6.97 -22.21
C ASN A 178 3.91 7.29 -20.70
N LYS A 179 3.17 6.51 -19.91
CA LYS A 179 3.08 6.68 -18.46
C LYS A 179 2.63 5.38 -17.78
N GLY A 180 3.46 4.86 -16.89
CA GLY A 180 3.10 3.81 -15.94
C GLY A 180 2.33 4.40 -14.75
N ARG A 181 1.39 3.64 -14.19
CA ARG A 181 0.66 4.01 -12.97
C ARG A 181 0.85 2.91 -11.93
N TRP A 182 1.11 3.29 -10.70
CA TRP A 182 1.23 2.33 -9.60
C TRP A 182 -0.10 2.28 -8.85
N ILE A 183 -0.70 1.09 -8.73
CA ILE A 183 -1.91 0.88 -7.92
C ILE A 183 -1.54 0.86 -6.44
N ASN A 184 -0.37 0.29 -6.15
CA ASN A 184 0.33 0.28 -4.88
C ASN A 184 1.82 0.08 -5.18
N ASP A 185 2.62 -0.09 -4.14
CA ASP A 185 4.07 -0.32 -4.21
C ASP A 185 4.48 -1.61 -4.96
N LYS A 186 3.54 -2.48 -5.38
CA LYS A 186 3.82 -3.78 -6.02
C LYS A 186 3.15 -3.99 -7.36
N ILE A 187 2.18 -3.15 -7.76
CA ILE A 187 1.41 -3.38 -8.98
C ILE A 187 1.54 -2.19 -9.93
N LEU A 188 2.22 -2.42 -11.05
CA LEU A 188 2.33 -1.48 -12.16
C LEU A 188 1.20 -1.73 -13.16
N MET A 189 0.41 -0.69 -13.41
CA MET A 189 -0.60 -0.61 -14.46
C MET A 189 -0.03 0.09 -15.70
N LEU A 190 -0.23 -0.52 -16.86
CA LEU A 190 0.18 -0.02 -18.17
C LEU A 190 -1.04 0.04 -19.09
N MET A 191 -1.39 1.26 -19.51
CA MET A 191 -2.47 1.46 -20.48
C MET A 191 -1.90 1.52 -21.88
N ILE A 192 -2.56 0.86 -22.83
CA ILE A 192 -2.29 1.04 -24.25
C ILE A 192 -2.67 2.46 -24.64
N HIS A 193 -1.86 3.06 -25.50
CA HIS A 193 -2.10 4.40 -26.00
C HIS A 193 -3.47 4.45 -26.71
N PRO A 194 -4.39 5.37 -26.37
CA PRO A 194 -5.73 5.40 -26.96
C PRO A 194 -5.74 5.45 -28.49
N GLY A 195 -4.80 6.19 -29.10
CA GLY A 195 -4.62 6.21 -30.56
C GLY A 195 -4.23 4.88 -31.21
N ARG A 196 -3.82 3.88 -30.42
CA ARG A 196 -3.43 2.56 -30.90
C ARG A 196 -4.50 1.49 -30.72
N VAL A 197 -5.60 1.81 -30.03
CA VAL A 197 -6.64 0.81 -29.68
C VAL A 197 -8.06 1.31 -29.88
N LYS A 198 -8.33 2.61 -29.70
CA LYS A 198 -9.68 3.14 -29.76
C LYS A 198 -10.06 3.54 -31.17
N SER A 199 -11.28 3.20 -31.57
CA SER A 199 -11.83 3.59 -32.87
C SER A 199 -11.97 5.12 -32.98
N GLY A 200 -11.67 5.68 -34.17
CA GLY A 200 -11.86 7.10 -34.47
C GLY A 200 -10.81 8.04 -33.89
N ILE A 201 -9.66 7.54 -33.43
CA ILE A 201 -8.48 8.34 -33.07
C ILE A 201 -7.39 8.07 -34.11
N SER A 202 -7.06 9.06 -34.94
CA SER A 202 -6.11 8.93 -36.07
C SER A 202 -4.65 9.20 -35.66
N TYR A 203 -4.20 8.63 -34.54
CA TYR A 203 -2.87 8.90 -33.99
C TYR A 203 -2.02 7.64 -34.05
N TYR A 204 -0.89 7.72 -34.77
CA TYR A 204 -0.03 6.59 -35.16
C TYR A 204 -0.60 5.63 -36.23
N ASP A 205 -1.54 6.08 -37.08
CA ASP A 205 -2.11 5.27 -38.16
C ASP A 205 -1.03 4.67 -39.09
N ASN A 206 0.07 5.40 -39.28
CA ASN A 206 1.23 4.96 -40.07
C ASN A 206 1.98 3.75 -39.46
N LEU A 207 1.75 3.43 -38.18
CA LEU A 207 2.36 2.29 -37.49
C LEU A 207 1.47 1.04 -37.51
N GLY A 208 0.24 1.14 -38.01
CA GLY A 208 -0.74 0.06 -38.02
C GLY A 208 -1.25 -0.36 -36.64
N ASP A 209 -2.10 -1.38 -36.64
CA ASP A 209 -2.67 -1.96 -35.43
C ASP A 209 -1.59 -2.59 -34.53
N VAL A 210 -1.77 -2.49 -33.22
CA VAL A 210 -0.89 -3.20 -32.25
C VAL A 210 -1.09 -4.71 -32.35
N PHE A 211 -2.33 -5.15 -32.55
CA PHE A 211 -2.73 -6.54 -32.44
C PHE A 211 -3.52 -7.01 -33.68
N TYR A 212 -3.19 -8.21 -34.16
CA TYR A 212 -3.91 -8.93 -35.21
C TYR A 212 -4.45 -10.25 -34.67
N VAL A 213 -5.71 -10.57 -34.99
CA VAL A 213 -6.38 -11.79 -34.49
C VAL A 213 -5.68 -13.05 -35.00
N GLY A 214 -5.59 -14.06 -34.13
CA GLY A 214 -4.92 -15.33 -34.39
C GLY A 214 -3.39 -15.27 -34.32
N LYS A 215 -2.81 -14.10 -33.98
CA LYS A 215 -1.36 -13.92 -33.85
C LYS A 215 -0.91 -14.00 -32.39
N LYS A 216 0.34 -14.43 -32.22
CA LYS A 216 1.01 -14.53 -30.92
C LYS A 216 1.85 -13.29 -30.64
N TYR A 217 1.92 -12.93 -29.36
CA TYR A 217 2.66 -11.78 -28.87
C TYR A 217 3.37 -12.11 -27.57
N TYR A 218 4.38 -11.30 -27.24
CA TYR A 218 5.22 -11.48 -26.06
C TYR A 218 5.35 -10.16 -25.30
N LEU A 219 4.82 -10.12 -24.07
CA LEU A 219 5.02 -9.01 -23.13
C LEU A 219 6.28 -9.29 -22.30
N GLU A 220 7.32 -8.48 -22.49
CA GLU A 220 8.58 -8.59 -21.75
C GLU A 220 8.66 -7.52 -20.66
N VAL A 221 9.07 -7.91 -19.46
CA VAL A 221 9.49 -7.00 -18.39
C VAL A 221 10.99 -7.17 -18.20
N THR A 222 11.75 -6.09 -18.40
CA THR A 222 13.22 -6.12 -18.34
C THR A 222 13.74 -5.97 -16.90
N ASP A 223 15.03 -6.23 -16.69
CA ASP A 223 15.72 -6.04 -15.40
C ASP A 223 15.93 -4.56 -15.01
N LYS A 224 15.55 -3.63 -15.88
CA LYS A 224 15.74 -2.18 -15.72
C LYS A 224 14.60 -1.47 -15.01
N VAL A 225 13.49 -2.17 -14.73
CA VAL A 225 12.43 -1.60 -13.88
C VAL A 225 13.03 -1.28 -12.52
N LYS A 226 12.91 -0.02 -12.09
CA LYS A 226 13.60 0.45 -10.89
C LYS A 226 13.00 -0.17 -9.63
N THR A 227 13.86 -0.77 -8.83
CA THR A 227 13.53 -1.39 -7.55
C THR A 227 13.57 -0.35 -6.43
N LEU A 228 12.89 -0.64 -5.30
CA LEU A 228 12.97 0.22 -4.11
C LEU A 228 14.38 0.19 -3.48
N TYR A 229 15.07 -0.95 -3.59
CA TYR A 229 16.40 -1.17 -3.02
C TYR A 229 17.46 -1.21 -4.12
N ILE A 230 18.46 -0.33 -4.03
CA ILE A 230 19.47 -0.08 -5.09
C ILE A 230 20.24 -1.32 -5.56
N ASN A 231 20.38 -2.35 -4.72
CA ASN A 231 21.09 -3.59 -5.04
C ASN A 231 20.16 -4.76 -5.39
N SER A 232 18.85 -4.54 -5.41
CA SER A 232 17.87 -5.51 -5.93
C SER A 232 17.67 -5.31 -7.43
N LYS A 233 17.38 -6.41 -8.14
CA LYS A 233 17.09 -6.39 -9.58
C LYS A 233 15.84 -7.20 -9.88
N VAL A 234 15.10 -6.75 -10.89
CA VAL A 234 13.99 -7.52 -11.43
C VAL A 234 14.54 -8.65 -12.30
N LYS A 235 14.08 -9.87 -12.07
CA LYS A 235 14.32 -10.99 -12.98
C LYS A 235 13.54 -10.73 -14.28
N PRO A 236 14.20 -10.73 -15.45
CA PRO A 236 13.49 -10.60 -16.71
C PRO A 236 12.36 -11.63 -16.82
N PHE A 237 11.22 -11.18 -17.31
CA PHE A 237 10.00 -11.98 -17.41
C PHE A 237 9.38 -11.82 -18.78
N THR A 238 8.78 -12.87 -19.31
CA THR A 238 8.04 -12.82 -20.59
C THR A 238 6.73 -13.57 -20.46
N LYS A 239 5.62 -12.91 -20.81
CA LYS A 239 4.31 -13.53 -20.97
C LYS A 239 4.01 -13.71 -22.46
N GLU A 240 3.75 -14.94 -22.88
CA GLU A 240 3.22 -15.26 -24.22
C GLU A 240 1.69 -15.25 -24.18
N PHE A 241 1.05 -14.67 -25.20
CA PHE A 241 -0.40 -14.72 -25.39
C PHE A 241 -0.77 -14.66 -26.87
N GLU A 242 -1.99 -15.11 -27.18
CA GLU A 242 -2.62 -15.07 -28.48
C GLU A 242 -3.74 -14.03 -28.48
N ILE A 243 -3.87 -13.31 -29.60
CA ILE A 243 -4.95 -12.35 -29.78
C ILE A 243 -6.20 -13.03 -30.34
N ILE A 244 -7.32 -12.85 -29.65
CA ILE A 244 -8.64 -13.30 -30.08
C ILE A 244 -9.50 -12.13 -30.55
N GLU A 245 -10.69 -12.45 -31.07
CA GLU A 245 -11.69 -11.47 -31.49
C GLU A 245 -11.98 -10.43 -30.38
N PRO A 246 -12.22 -9.16 -30.75
CA PRO A 246 -12.54 -8.12 -29.78
C PRO A 246 -13.87 -8.41 -29.06
N THR A 247 -13.97 -7.95 -27.82
CA THR A 247 -15.20 -8.03 -27.03
C THR A 247 -15.83 -6.65 -26.86
N ALA A 248 -17.13 -6.54 -27.16
CA ALA A 248 -17.91 -5.31 -27.00
C ALA A 248 -19.14 -5.50 -26.09
N SER A 249 -19.41 -6.72 -25.63
CA SER A 249 -20.56 -7.00 -24.77
C SER A 249 -20.23 -6.70 -23.31
N CYS A 250 -21.18 -6.12 -22.57
CA CYS A 250 -21.05 -5.97 -21.12
C CYS A 250 -20.81 -7.35 -20.47
N PRO A 251 -19.96 -7.44 -19.43
CA PRO A 251 -19.85 -8.64 -18.63
C PRO A 251 -21.12 -8.89 -17.81
N GLU A 252 -21.45 -10.17 -17.63
CA GLU A 252 -22.56 -10.64 -16.81
C GLU A 252 -22.04 -11.30 -15.52
N ILE A 253 -22.77 -11.10 -14.43
CA ILE A 253 -22.49 -11.76 -13.14
C ILE A 253 -23.29 -13.05 -13.09
N LEU A 254 -22.60 -14.19 -12.97
CA LEU A 254 -23.21 -15.51 -12.86
C LEU A 254 -23.74 -15.72 -11.44
N ARG A 255 -24.95 -15.24 -11.20
CA ARG A 255 -25.57 -15.20 -9.86
C ARG A 255 -25.69 -16.56 -9.20
N ASP A 256 -25.97 -17.59 -9.98
CA ASP A 256 -26.14 -18.95 -9.48
C ASP A 256 -24.81 -19.57 -8.99
N SER A 257 -23.68 -18.93 -9.30
CA SER A 257 -22.35 -19.31 -8.81
C SER A 257 -21.91 -18.57 -7.54
N ILE A 258 -22.75 -17.66 -7.01
CA ILE A 258 -22.47 -16.96 -5.76
C ILE A 258 -22.90 -17.86 -4.60
N ASN A 259 -21.95 -18.64 -4.09
CA ASN A 259 -22.17 -19.48 -2.92
C ASN A 259 -22.04 -18.62 -1.66
N PRO A 260 -23.08 -18.59 -0.80
CA PRO A 260 -22.98 -17.81 0.43
C PRO A 260 -21.97 -18.42 1.41
N PRO A 261 -21.24 -17.58 2.16
CA PRO A 261 -20.30 -18.07 3.15
C PRO A 261 -21.03 -18.49 4.44
N LYS A 262 -20.46 -19.45 5.17
CA LYS A 262 -21.00 -19.90 6.46
C LYS A 262 -20.92 -18.81 7.52
N LYS A 263 -21.98 -18.68 8.32
CA LYS A 263 -22.00 -17.77 9.46
C LYS A 263 -20.92 -18.11 10.48
N ASN A 264 -20.35 -17.09 11.12
CA ASN A 264 -19.27 -17.16 12.11
C ASN A 264 -17.96 -17.77 11.58
N THR A 265 -17.75 -17.75 10.26
CA THR A 265 -16.51 -18.20 9.62
C THR A 265 -15.85 -17.06 8.83
N ARG A 266 -14.60 -17.25 8.40
CA ARG A 266 -13.92 -16.38 7.42
C ARG A 266 -13.97 -16.97 6.01
N GLU A 267 -14.99 -17.76 5.70
CA GLU A 267 -15.14 -18.38 4.39
C GLU A 267 -15.20 -17.32 3.28
N LYS A 268 -14.50 -17.57 2.18
CA LYS A 268 -14.42 -16.60 1.07
C LYS A 268 -15.74 -16.58 0.28
N LEU A 269 -16.21 -15.39 -0.09
CA LEU A 269 -17.33 -15.26 -1.03
C LEU A 269 -16.79 -15.35 -2.46
N LYS A 270 -17.30 -16.30 -3.25
CA LYS A 270 -16.96 -16.43 -4.67
C LYS A 270 -17.89 -15.56 -5.52
N ILE A 271 -17.32 -14.80 -6.44
CA ILE A 271 -18.01 -13.98 -7.45
C ILE A 271 -17.53 -14.47 -8.82
N VAL A 272 -18.45 -14.75 -9.74
CA VAL A 272 -18.11 -15.27 -11.06
C VAL A 272 -18.73 -14.41 -12.15
N PHE A 273 -17.94 -14.13 -13.17
CA PHE A 273 -18.34 -13.42 -14.38
C PHE A 273 -18.28 -14.36 -15.59
N ASP A 274 -19.04 -14.03 -16.63
CA ASP A 274 -19.04 -14.75 -17.91
C ASP A 274 -17.75 -14.53 -18.74
N LYS A 275 -16.92 -13.55 -18.37
CA LYS A 275 -15.67 -13.21 -19.05
C LYS A 275 -14.61 -12.61 -18.11
N PRO A 276 -13.32 -12.60 -18.52
CA PRO A 276 -12.23 -12.03 -17.74
C PRO A 276 -12.47 -10.56 -17.37
N MET A 277 -12.29 -10.22 -16.09
CA MET A 277 -12.50 -8.87 -15.57
C MET A 277 -11.20 -8.09 -15.38
N ASP A 278 -11.29 -6.75 -15.43
CA ASP A 278 -10.15 -5.86 -15.20
C ASP A 278 -9.77 -5.81 -13.71
N LEU A 279 -8.50 -6.05 -13.39
CA LEU A 279 -7.99 -6.13 -12.02
C LEU A 279 -8.29 -4.88 -11.20
N TYR A 280 -7.85 -3.71 -11.67
CA TYR A 280 -7.98 -2.48 -10.91
C TYR A 280 -9.45 -2.09 -10.73
N SER A 281 -10.26 -2.30 -11.77
CA SER A 281 -11.69 -2.05 -11.71
C SER A 281 -12.40 -2.91 -10.68
N ILE A 282 -11.99 -4.17 -10.51
CA ILE A 282 -12.59 -5.07 -9.52
C ILE A 282 -12.18 -4.65 -8.11
N LEU A 283 -10.88 -4.41 -7.89
CA LEU A 283 -10.35 -4.03 -6.58
C LEU A 283 -10.98 -2.73 -6.04
N GLY A 284 -11.20 -1.73 -6.91
CA GLY A 284 -11.85 -0.46 -6.53
C GLY A 284 -13.36 -0.43 -6.76
N GLY A 285 -13.94 -1.46 -7.39
CA GLY A 285 -15.29 -1.44 -7.92
C GLY A 285 -16.32 -2.25 -7.15
N ILE A 286 -15.85 -3.21 -6.35
CA ILE A 286 -16.69 -4.14 -5.61
C ILE A 286 -16.53 -3.92 -4.11
N SER A 287 -17.66 -3.80 -3.40
CA SER A 287 -17.69 -3.77 -1.94
C SER A 287 -18.81 -4.64 -1.38
N ILE A 288 -18.70 -5.00 -0.11
CA ILE A 288 -19.74 -5.74 0.60
C ILE A 288 -20.16 -4.92 1.81
N ASN A 289 -21.46 -4.66 1.94
CA ASN A 289 -22.02 -3.98 3.11
C ASN A 289 -22.88 -4.93 3.93
N ILE A 290 -23.01 -4.66 5.22
CA ILE A 290 -24.08 -5.24 6.03
C ILE A 290 -25.43 -4.80 5.42
N TYR A 291 -26.39 -5.73 5.35
CA TYR A 291 -27.65 -5.48 4.68
C TYR A 291 -28.40 -4.28 5.27
N LYS A 292 -28.82 -3.36 4.39
CA LYS A 292 -29.50 -2.08 4.71
C LYS A 292 -28.66 -1.11 5.56
N THR A 293 -27.34 -1.25 5.59
CA THR A 293 -26.44 -0.27 6.17
C THR A 293 -25.36 0.14 5.17
N ASP A 294 -24.64 1.21 5.50
CA ASP A 294 -23.44 1.64 4.77
C ASP A 294 -22.14 1.12 5.42
N ILE A 295 -22.26 0.19 6.38
CA ILE A 295 -21.12 -0.42 7.06
C ILE A 295 -20.51 -1.46 6.12
N ILE A 296 -19.30 -1.16 5.66
CA ILE A 296 -18.50 -2.04 4.79
C ILE A 296 -17.93 -3.19 5.62
N VAL A 297 -17.92 -4.39 5.03
CA VAL A 297 -17.18 -5.54 5.53
C VAL A 297 -15.74 -5.39 5.05
N GLU A 298 -14.81 -5.24 6.00
CA GLU A 298 -13.38 -5.19 5.70
C GLU A 298 -12.88 -6.53 5.18
N GLY A 299 -12.04 -6.47 4.14
CA GLY A 299 -11.48 -7.64 3.49
C GLY A 299 -10.79 -7.28 2.18
N LYS A 300 -10.36 -8.32 1.47
CA LYS A 300 -9.63 -8.18 0.20
C LYS A 300 -10.22 -9.04 -0.89
N LEU A 301 -10.21 -8.51 -2.12
CA LEU A 301 -10.53 -9.27 -3.33
C LEU A 301 -9.27 -9.91 -3.89
N LEU A 302 -9.35 -11.20 -4.17
CA LEU A 302 -8.29 -11.97 -4.80
C LEU A 302 -8.77 -12.53 -6.14
N PRO A 303 -7.94 -12.45 -7.19
CA PRO A 303 -8.27 -13.02 -8.48
C PRO A 303 -8.27 -14.56 -8.43
N GLY A 304 -9.23 -15.18 -9.11
CA GLY A 304 -9.51 -16.63 -9.13
C GLY A 304 -9.03 -17.32 -10.39
N SER A 305 -9.82 -18.17 -11.07
CA SER A 305 -9.41 -18.70 -12.39
C SER A 305 -9.57 -17.64 -13.49
N GLU A 306 -8.59 -17.51 -14.40
CA GLU A 306 -8.67 -16.77 -15.69
C GLU A 306 -9.32 -15.36 -15.62
N ASP A 307 -9.23 -14.67 -14.47
CA ASP A 307 -9.89 -13.38 -14.18
C ASP A 307 -11.42 -13.39 -14.28
N THR A 308 -12.06 -14.55 -14.50
CA THR A 308 -13.52 -14.73 -14.49
C THR A 308 -14.04 -14.96 -13.08
N GLU A 309 -13.22 -15.52 -12.20
CA GLU A 309 -13.56 -15.75 -10.80
C GLU A 309 -12.84 -14.76 -9.87
N TRP A 310 -13.52 -14.35 -8.81
CA TRP A 310 -13.00 -13.45 -7.79
C TRP A 310 -13.44 -13.93 -6.40
N TYR A 311 -12.54 -13.78 -5.43
CA TYR A 311 -12.77 -14.24 -4.07
C TYR A 311 -12.63 -13.07 -3.10
N PHE A 312 -13.73 -12.71 -2.44
CA PHE A 312 -13.66 -11.79 -1.32
C PHE A 312 -13.30 -12.56 -0.04
N VAL A 313 -12.16 -12.22 0.56
CA VAL A 313 -11.68 -12.80 1.81
C VAL A 313 -11.90 -11.79 2.93
N PRO A 314 -12.79 -12.06 3.90
CA PRO A 314 -13.06 -11.11 4.97
C PRO A 314 -11.95 -11.12 6.03
N ASP A 315 -11.70 -9.96 6.62
CA ASP A 315 -10.73 -9.81 7.71
C ASP A 315 -11.27 -10.42 9.01
N LYS A 316 -12.59 -10.32 9.21
CA LYS A 316 -13.32 -10.85 10.38
C LYS A 316 -14.37 -11.88 9.95
N PRO A 317 -14.79 -12.79 10.85
CA PRO A 317 -15.85 -13.73 10.54
C PRO A 317 -17.17 -13.04 10.13
N TRP A 318 -17.96 -13.69 9.28
CA TRP A 318 -19.31 -13.24 8.91
C TRP A 318 -20.27 -13.34 10.11
N THR A 319 -20.58 -12.23 10.78
CA THR A 319 -21.45 -12.21 11.98
C THR A 319 -22.92 -11.99 11.66
N GLU A 320 -23.22 -11.31 10.55
CA GLU A 320 -24.58 -10.91 10.17
C GLU A 320 -25.25 -11.98 9.31
N ASN A 321 -26.58 -12.02 9.36
CA ASN A 321 -27.34 -12.98 8.55
C ASN A 321 -27.52 -12.55 7.09
N LYS A 322 -27.30 -11.27 6.77
CA LYS A 322 -27.59 -10.67 5.47
C LYS A 322 -26.56 -9.62 5.10
N TYR A 323 -26.14 -9.66 3.84
CA TYR A 323 -25.18 -8.74 3.26
C TYR A 323 -25.65 -8.23 1.89
N SER A 324 -25.03 -7.16 1.43
CA SER A 324 -25.22 -6.55 0.12
C SER A 324 -23.89 -6.49 -0.62
N LEU A 325 -23.74 -7.27 -1.69
CA LEU A 325 -22.66 -7.14 -2.65
C LEU A 325 -22.98 -5.99 -3.62
N ILE A 326 -22.10 -5.00 -3.67
CA ILE A 326 -22.28 -3.73 -4.38
C ILE A 326 -21.24 -3.65 -5.49
N PHE A 327 -21.69 -3.27 -6.68
CA PHE A 327 -20.83 -3.01 -7.83
C PHE A 327 -21.02 -1.56 -8.27
N ASN A 328 -19.93 -0.81 -8.28
CA ASN A 328 -19.94 0.55 -8.79
C ASN A 328 -19.80 0.60 -10.32
N LYS A 329 -19.97 1.79 -10.90
CA LYS A 329 -19.95 2.01 -12.36
C LYS A 329 -18.61 1.74 -13.04
N TYR A 330 -17.51 1.62 -12.29
CA TYR A 330 -16.18 1.42 -12.84
C TYR A 330 -15.85 -0.06 -13.07
N VAL A 331 -16.58 -0.99 -12.45
CA VAL A 331 -16.42 -2.44 -12.67
C VAL A 331 -16.56 -2.74 -14.17
N SER A 332 -15.48 -3.27 -14.76
CA SER A 332 -15.38 -3.52 -16.19
C SER A 332 -14.53 -4.74 -16.53
N ASP A 333 -14.71 -5.25 -17.75
CA ASP A 333 -13.76 -6.21 -18.34
C ASP A 333 -12.46 -5.51 -18.75
N ALA A 334 -11.45 -6.30 -19.12
CA ALA A 334 -10.13 -5.78 -19.52
C ALA A 334 -10.16 -4.90 -20.80
N CYS A 335 -11.27 -4.93 -21.54
CA CYS A 335 -11.53 -4.11 -22.72
C CYS A 335 -12.36 -2.86 -22.41
N GLY A 336 -12.62 -2.59 -21.12
CA GLY A 336 -13.36 -1.42 -20.65
C GLY A 336 -14.88 -1.51 -20.77
N ASN A 337 -15.44 -2.68 -21.08
CA ASN A 337 -16.89 -2.86 -21.07
C ASN A 337 -17.38 -2.96 -19.61
N GLY A 338 -18.15 -1.96 -19.18
CA GLY A 338 -18.74 -1.94 -17.85
C GLY A 338 -20.01 -2.80 -17.74
N LEU A 339 -20.45 -3.09 -16.52
CA LEU A 339 -21.63 -3.94 -16.25
C LEU A 339 -22.95 -3.47 -16.89
N ILE A 340 -23.06 -2.18 -17.23
CA ILE A 340 -24.28 -1.60 -17.82
C ILE A 340 -24.01 -0.82 -19.11
N LYS A 341 -22.74 -0.64 -19.49
CA LYS A 341 -22.33 0.19 -20.63
C LYS A 341 -21.07 -0.38 -21.29
N SER A 342 -21.19 -0.79 -22.55
CA SER A 342 -20.05 -1.16 -23.39
C SER A 342 -19.10 0.03 -23.64
N PHE A 343 -17.82 -0.26 -23.85
CA PHE A 343 -16.76 0.75 -23.95
C PHE A 343 -17.01 1.77 -25.08
N GLU A 344 -17.32 1.29 -26.28
CA GLU A 344 -17.51 2.12 -27.48
C GLU A 344 -18.89 2.82 -27.56
N THR A 345 -19.73 2.70 -26.53
CA THR A 345 -21.06 3.32 -26.54
C THR A 345 -20.97 4.85 -26.42
N THR A 346 -21.38 5.55 -27.49
CA THR A 346 -21.49 7.02 -27.55
C THR A 346 -22.79 7.57 -26.95
N LYS A 347 -23.85 6.75 -26.90
CA LYS A 347 -25.16 7.16 -26.36
C LYS A 347 -25.10 7.29 -24.83
N ILE A 348 -25.64 8.40 -24.30
CA ILE A 348 -25.76 8.61 -22.86
C ILE A 348 -27.17 8.22 -22.40
N LYS A 349 -27.27 7.34 -21.39
CA LYS A 349 -28.52 7.02 -20.69
C LYS A 349 -28.40 7.46 -19.23
N LYS A 350 -29.50 7.92 -18.63
CA LYS A 350 -29.56 8.29 -17.19
C LYS A 350 -29.12 7.14 -16.27
N SER A 351 -29.29 5.89 -16.68
CA SER A 351 -28.80 4.72 -15.93
C SER A 351 -27.27 4.69 -15.79
N TYR A 352 -26.53 5.27 -16.74
CA TYR A 352 -25.05 5.24 -16.77
C TYR A 352 -24.40 6.22 -15.80
N THR A 353 -25.17 7.14 -15.22
CA THR A 353 -24.65 8.14 -14.28
C THR A 353 -24.73 7.68 -12.82
N LYS A 354 -25.38 6.55 -12.53
CA LYS A 354 -25.47 6.01 -11.17
C LYS A 354 -24.10 5.49 -10.73
N ASP A 355 -23.69 5.83 -9.51
CA ASP A 355 -22.43 5.30 -8.95
C ASP A 355 -22.53 3.81 -8.65
N ILE A 356 -23.65 3.37 -8.08
CA ILE A 356 -23.96 1.94 -7.90
C ILE A 356 -24.80 1.45 -9.07
N VAL A 357 -24.26 0.49 -9.83
CA VAL A 357 -24.91 -0.04 -11.04
C VAL A 357 -25.53 -1.41 -10.81
N LYS A 358 -25.03 -2.18 -9.83
CA LYS A 358 -25.60 -3.46 -9.44
C LYS A 358 -25.51 -3.66 -7.93
N LYS A 359 -26.53 -4.30 -7.38
CA LYS A 359 -26.59 -4.77 -5.99
C LYS A 359 -27.15 -6.19 -5.96
N ILE A 360 -26.51 -7.07 -5.21
CA ILE A 360 -26.94 -8.46 -4.99
C ILE A 360 -26.98 -8.70 -3.49
N ASN A 361 -28.14 -9.11 -2.96
CA ASN A 361 -28.27 -9.45 -1.54
C ASN A 361 -28.05 -10.96 -1.38
N PHE A 362 -27.30 -11.35 -0.35
CA PHE A 362 -27.09 -12.75 0.00
C PHE A 362 -27.23 -12.93 1.52
N ARG A 363 -27.45 -14.18 1.95
CA ARG A 363 -27.56 -14.57 3.35
C ARG A 363 -26.43 -15.54 3.67
N THR A 364 -25.80 -15.42 4.83
CA THR A 364 -24.89 -16.47 5.30
C THR A 364 -25.67 -17.76 5.53
N ASP A 365 -25.01 -18.87 5.26
CA ASP A 365 -25.52 -20.21 5.56
C ASP A 365 -25.49 -20.53 7.07
#